data_AF-A0A956I0R9-F1
#
_entry.id   AF-A0A956I0R9-F1
#
_cell.length_a   1.000
_cell.length_b   1.000
_cell.length_c   1.000
_cell.angle_alpha   90.00
_cell.angle_beta   90.00
_cell.angle_gamma   90.00
#
_symmetry.space_group_name_H-M   'P 1'
#
loop_
_entity.id
_entity.type
_entity.pdbx_description
1 polymer ?
#
loop_
_entity_poly.entity_id
_entity_poly.type
_entity_poly.pdbx_seq_one_letter_code
_entity_poly.pdbx_strand_id
1 'polypeptide(L)' 'MADEEVYLVDGEEVVLTDRMHVQCDGGNGALGHPIEYLTLEKGGQTVCKYCDRRYVHKSRAEAEAIRRAGQRFAA' A
#
# COMPACT_ATOMS: atom_id res chain seq x y z
N MET A 1 0.58 -2.76 10.35
CA MET A 1 -0.48 -2.03 11.06
C MET A 1 0.04 -0.72 11.64
N ALA A 2 1.05 -0.68 12.52
CA ALA A 2 1.48 0.58 13.15
C ALA A 2 2.38 1.48 12.27
N ASP A 3 3.13 0.91 11.32
CA ASP A 3 4.12 1.65 10.50
C ASP A 3 3.72 1.81 9.03
N GLU A 4 2.49 1.49 8.64
CA GLU A 4 2.03 1.69 7.26
C GLU A 4 1.67 3.15 7.02
N GLU A 5 2.27 3.73 5.98
CA GLU A 5 1.98 5.10 5.57
C GLU A 5 1.13 5.05 4.29
N VAL A 6 -0.08 5.58 4.32
CA VAL A 6 -0.98 5.59 3.16
C VAL A 6 -0.89 6.95 2.46
N TYR A 7 -0.74 6.92 1.15
CA TYR A 7 -0.67 8.10 0.29
C TYR A 7 -1.65 7.96 -0.86
N LEU A 8 -2.18 9.10 -1.31
CA LEU A 8 -2.89 9.21 -2.58
C LEU A 8 -1.95 9.84 -3.60
N VAL A 9 -1.65 9.12 -4.68
CA VAL A 9 -0.76 9.56 -5.78
C VAL A 9 -1.52 9.40 -7.09
N ASP A 10 -1.81 10.51 -7.79
CA ASP A 10 -2.52 10.52 -9.07
C ASP A 10 -3.85 9.72 -9.09
N GLY A 11 -4.54 9.66 -7.95
CA GLY A 11 -5.79 8.91 -7.78
C GLY A 11 -5.62 7.45 -7.34
N GLU A 12 -4.38 6.96 -7.20
CA GLU A 12 -4.07 5.63 -6.70
C GLU A 12 -3.75 5.65 -5.20
N GLU A 13 -4.33 4.70 -4.45
CA GLU A 13 -3.95 4.46 -3.06
C GLU A 13 -2.64 3.66 -2.99
N VAL A 14 -1.61 4.26 -2.38
CA VAL A 14 -0.30 3.63 -2.21
C VAL A 14 0.07 3.53 -0.75
N VAL A 15 0.36 2.32 -0.29
CA VAL A 15 0.79 2.01 1.07
C VAL A 15 2.29 1.73 1.10
N LEU A 16 3.02 2.55 1.85
CA LEU A 16 4.41 2.30 2.17
C LEU A 16 4.52 1.44 3.42
N THR A 17 5.23 0.33 3.31
CA THR A 17 5.39 -0.66 4.37
C THR A 17 6.86 -1.08 4.54
N ASP A 18 7.26 -1.47 5.73
CA ASP A 18 8.56 -2.07 6.03
C ASP A 18 8.52 -3.61 6.00
N ARG A 19 7.37 -4.19 5.64
CA ARG A 19 7.15 -5.64 5.56
C ARG A 19 7.22 -6.15 4.13
N MET A 20 7.77 -7.35 3.98
CA MET A 20 7.72 -8.11 2.72
C MET A 20 6.42 -8.90 2.54
N HIS A 21 5.70 -9.14 3.63
CA HIS A 21 4.39 -9.81 3.62
C HIS A 21 3.37 -8.87 4.24
N VAL A 22 2.31 -8.58 3.50
CA VAL A 22 1.26 -7.65 3.92
C VAL A 22 -0.11 -8.30 3.84
N GLN A 23 -1.02 -7.74 4.63
CA GLN A 23 -2.43 -8.11 4.64
C GLN A 23 -3.21 -6.90 4.13
N CYS A 24 -4.03 -7.09 3.10
CA CYS A 24 -5.01 -6.11 2.66
C CYS A 24 -6.39 -6.51 3.16
N ASP A 25 -7.01 -5.63 3.93
CA ASP A 25 -8.32 -5.79 4.57
C ASP A 25 -9.43 -4.98 3.87
N GLY A 26 -9.13 -4.39 2.71
CA GLY A 26 -10.06 -3.55 1.96
C GLY A 26 -10.51 -2.27 2.69
N GLY A 27 -9.74 -1.80 3.68
CA GLY A 27 -10.04 -0.55 4.40
C GLY A 27 -11.11 -0.70 5.48
N ASN A 28 -11.42 -1.92 5.93
CA ASN A 28 -12.34 -2.23 7.05
C ASN A 28 -13.77 -1.64 6.93
N GLY A 29 -14.18 -1.18 5.75
CA GLY A 29 -15.52 -0.66 5.48
C GLY A 29 -16.48 -1.72 4.93
N ALA A 30 -17.76 -1.39 4.87
CA ALA A 30 -18.81 -2.28 4.34
C ALA A 30 -18.61 -2.65 2.85
N LEU A 31 -17.83 -1.85 2.11
CA LEU A 31 -17.49 -2.04 0.70
C LEU A 31 -16.09 -2.65 0.49
N GLY A 32 -15.44 -3.14 1.55
CA GLY A 32 -14.14 -3.80 1.46
C GLY A 32 -14.20 -5.16 0.78
N HIS A 33 -13.12 -5.93 0.89
CA HIS A 33 -13.00 -7.27 0.33
C HIS A 33 -12.50 -8.27 1.37
N PRO A 34 -12.63 -9.59 1.14
CA PRO A 34 -12.02 -10.60 1.99
C PRO A 34 -10.51 -10.37 2.10
N ILE A 35 -9.96 -10.65 3.27
CA ILE A 35 -8.53 -10.48 3.53
C ILE A 35 -7.68 -11.15 2.44
N GLU A 36 -6.77 -10.36 1.83
CA GLU A 36 -5.77 -10.86 0.89
C GLU A 36 -4.38 -10.74 1.51
N TYR A 37 -3.62 -11.84 1.48
CA TYR A 37 -2.22 -11.86 1.88
C TYR A 37 -1.35 -11.72 0.64
N LEU A 38 -0.51 -10.68 0.61
CA LEU A 38 0.33 -10.35 -0.52
C LEU A 38 1.80 -10.38 -0.11
N THR A 39 2.64 -10.91 -0.99
CA THR A 39 4.10 -10.82 -0.86
C THR A 39 4.60 -9.74 -1.80
N LEU A 40 5.37 -8.79 -1.28
CA LEU A 40 6.12 -7.84 -2.09
C LEU A 40 7.25 -8.64 -2.73
N GLU A 41 7.15 -8.93 -4.03
CA GLU A 41 8.13 -9.78 -4.73
C GLU A 41 9.52 -9.12 -4.81
N LYS A 42 10.45 -9.65 -5.62
CA LYS A 42 11.80 -9.07 -5.79
C LYS A 42 11.82 -7.59 -6.18
N GLY A 43 10.72 -7.04 -6.70
CA GLY A 43 10.53 -5.61 -6.98
C GLY A 43 10.22 -4.75 -5.75
N GLY A 44 9.91 -5.36 -4.59
CA GLY A 44 9.51 -4.66 -3.36
C GLY A 44 8.20 -3.91 -3.52
N GLN A 45 7.32 -4.38 -4.39
CA GLN A 45 5.99 -3.84 -4.58
C GLN A 45 5.02 -4.94 -5.00
N THR A 46 3.74 -4.72 -4.75
CA THR A 46 2.64 -5.58 -5.19
C THR A 46 1.33 -4.78 -5.20
N VAL A 47 0.28 -5.30 -5.82
CA VAL A 47 -1.03 -4.64 -5.92
C VAL A 47 -2.09 -5.62 -5.44
N CYS A 48 -3.01 -5.14 -4.59
CA CYS A 48 -4.17 -5.91 -4.18
C CYS A 48 -5.12 -6.09 -5.37
N LYS A 49 -5.62 -7.32 -5.57
CA LYS A 49 -6.47 -7.64 -6.73
C LYS A 49 -7.91 -7.14 -6.62
N TYR A 50 -8.28 -6.61 -5.46
CA TYR A 50 -9.67 -6.25 -5.14
C TYR A 50 -9.90 -4.75 -5.05
N CYS A 51 -9.01 -4.03 -4.36
CA CYS A 51 -9.13 -2.58 -4.16
C CYS A 51 -8.06 -1.76 -4.91
N ASP A 52 -7.24 -2.41 -5.74
CA ASP A 52 -6.14 -1.82 -6.52
C ASP A 52 -5.10 -1.04 -5.69
N ARG A 53 -5.15 -1.16 -4.37
CA ARG A 53 -4.17 -0.56 -3.46
C ARG A 53 -2.79 -1.13 -3.75
N ARG A 54 -1.85 -0.24 -4.03
CA ARG A 54 -0.45 -0.58 -4.30
C ARG A 54 0.33 -0.59 -2.99
N TYR A 55 1.08 -1.65 -2.74
CA TYR A 55 1.99 -1.76 -1.59
C TYR A 55 3.41 -1.63 -2.08
N VAL A 56 4.21 -0.78 -1.42
CA VAL A 56 5.62 -0.55 -1.77
C VAL A 56 6.48 -0.61 -0.51
N HIS A 57 7.60 -1.32 -0.60
CA HIS A 57 8.54 -1.43 0.49
C HIS A 57 9.29 -0.11 0.69
N LYS A 58 9.41 0.37 1.93
CA LYS A 58 10.03 1.66 2.28
C LYS A 58 11.49 1.81 1.83
N SER A 59 12.19 0.71 1.56
CA SER A 59 13.57 0.72 1.05
C SER A 59 13.69 0.97 -0.45
N ARG A 60 12.57 1.04 -1.18
CA ARG A 60 12.58 1.30 -2.64
C ARG A 60 12.70 2.80 -2.91
N ALA A 61 13.41 3.15 -3.99
CA ALA A 61 13.50 4.54 -4.46
C ALA A 61 12.11 5.15 -4.71
N GLU A 62 11.17 4.33 -5.19
CA GLU A 62 9.76 4.65 -5.36
C GLU A 62 9.11 5.21 -4.08
N ALA A 63 9.49 4.70 -2.90
CA ALA A 63 8.93 5.18 -1.63
C ALA A 63 9.28 6.66 -1.35
N GLU A 64 10.46 7.13 -1.75
CA GLU A 64 10.80 8.54 -1.63
C GLU A 64 10.04 9.42 -2.62
N ALA A 65 9.79 8.91 -3.83
CA ALA A 65 8.97 9.60 -4.82
C ALA A 65 7.53 9.76 -4.32
N ILE A 66 6.94 8.68 -3.79
CA ILE A 66 5.60 8.69 -3.19
C ILE A 66 5.52 9.69 -2.03
N ARG A 67 6.51 9.75 -1.13
CA ARG A 67 6.52 10.72 -0.03
C ARG A 67 6.63 12.17 -0.49
N ARG A 68 7.27 12.43 -1.63
CA ARG A 68 7.43 13.78 -2.21
C ARG A 68 6.20 14.22 -2.99
N ALA A 69 5.58 13.32 -3.73
CA ALA A 69 4.49 13.62 -4.65
C ALA A 69 3.09 13.37 -4.06
N GLY A 70 2.95 12.41 -3.15
CA GLY A 70 1.67 11.96 -2.64
C GLY A 70 1.12 12.82 -1.50
N GLN A 71 -0.20 12.96 -1.46
CA GLN A 71 -0.89 13.49 -0.30
C GLN A 71 -1.02 12.38 0.74
N ARG A 72 -0.58 12.63 1.98
CA ARG A 72 -0.79 11.68 3.08
C ARG A 72 -2.29 11.47 3.29
N PHE A 73 -2.74 10.24 3.11
CA PHE A 73 -4.12 9.84 3.25
C PHE A 73 -4.32 9.17 4.60
N ALA A 74 -5.33 9.60 5.35
CA ALA A 74 -5.80 8.90 6.53
C ALA A 74 -6.90 7.96 6.06
N ALA A 75 -6.54 6.69 5.82
CA ALA A 75 -7.51 5.63 5.61
C ALA A 75 -8.16 5.23 6.94
#